data_AF-A0ABD5V511-F1
#
_entry.id   AF-A0ABD5V511-F1
#
_cell.length_a   1.000
_cell.length_b   1.000
_cell.length_c   1.000
_cell.angle_alpha   90.00
_cell.angle_beta   90.00
_cell.angle_gamma   90.00
#
_symmetry.space_group_name_H-M   'P 1'
#
loop_
_entity.id
_entity.type
_entity.pdbx_description
1 polymer ?
#
loop_
_entity_poly.entity_id
_entity_poly.type
_entity_poly.pdbx_seq_one_letter_code
_entity_poly.pdbx_strand_id
1 'polypeptide(L)'
;MPFLDNRFIDLACSMPIRYHLRRDVINAALDALSPELAGIRHSETGARPASRFPVDQVRKYGSLFWRKHVDDEQLPRPYYSRGPWRDRGTVLRERGFGRTVLERNDDLLRGLPFLDREAAYDRYDAHMAGEDHTAELYTLFTLLGTPVFEEIARP
;
A
#
# COMPACT_ATOMS: atom_id res chain seq x y z
N MET A 1 5.27 -11.84 -12.60
CA MET A 1 5.46 -11.64 -11.14
C MET A 1 5.85 -12.97 -10.52
N PRO A 2 7.13 -13.21 -10.20
CA PRO A 2 7.60 -14.51 -9.69
C PRO A 2 7.08 -14.87 -8.28
N PHE A 3 6.63 -13.88 -7.51
CA PHE A 3 6.08 -14.07 -6.15
C PHE A 3 4.65 -14.62 -6.10
N LEU A 4 3.96 -14.71 -7.25
CA LEU A 4 2.60 -15.26 -7.35
C LEU A 4 2.61 -16.71 -7.89
N ASP A 5 3.74 -17.41 -7.77
CA ASP A 5 3.82 -18.83 -8.06
C ASP A 5 3.11 -19.63 -6.94
N ASN A 6 2.25 -20.58 -7.32
CA ASN A 6 1.50 -21.42 -6.37
C ASN A 6 2.41 -22.09 -5.33
N ARG A 7 3.63 -22.48 -5.71
CA ARG A 7 4.60 -23.10 -4.79
C ARG A 7 5.06 -22.15 -3.70
N PHE A 8 5.18 -20.86 -4.02
CA PHE A 8 5.52 -19.83 -3.03
C PHE A 8 4.35 -19.55 -2.09
N ILE A 9 3.12 -19.56 -2.61
CA ILE A 9 1.91 -19.38 -1.81
C ILE A 9 1.76 -20.56 -0.84
N ASP A 10 1.89 -21.80 -1.32
CA ASP A 10 1.82 -23.00 -0.48
C ASP A 10 2.90 -23.02 0.60
N LEU A 11 4.12 -22.59 0.26
CA LEU A 11 5.20 -22.43 1.24
C LEU A 11 4.85 -21.37 2.29
N ALA A 12 4.33 -20.21 1.88
CA ALA A 12 3.93 -19.15 2.80
C ALA A 12 2.82 -19.61 3.76
N CYS A 13 1.84 -20.35 3.26
CA CYS A 13 0.72 -20.87 4.05
C CYS A 13 1.11 -22.03 4.99
N SER A 14 2.11 -22.85 4.62
CA SER A 14 2.58 -23.97 5.44
C SER A 14 3.58 -23.56 6.53
N MET A 15 4.18 -22.36 6.44
CA MET A 15 5.14 -21.88 7.43
C MET A 15 4.47 -21.53 8.78
N PRO A 16 5.04 -21.98 9.92
CA PRO A 16 4.57 -21.56 11.24
C PRO A 16 4.67 -20.05 11.43
N ILE A 17 3.66 -19.42 12.05
CA ILE A 17 3.53 -17.96 12.18
C ILE A 17 4.74 -17.25 12.82
N ARG A 18 5.49 -17.97 13.67
CA ARG A 18 6.75 -17.46 14.26
C ARG A 18 7.82 -17.09 13.23
N TYR A 19 7.81 -17.75 12.07
CA TYR A 19 8.72 -17.47 10.95
C TYR A 19 8.27 -16.27 10.11
N HIS A 20 7.01 -15.86 10.21
CA HIS A 20 6.51 -14.61 9.62
C HIS A 20 6.77 -13.41 10.53
N LEU A 21 6.70 -13.61 11.86
CA LEU A 21 6.74 -12.52 12.84
C LEU A 21 8.13 -12.19 13.41
N ARG A 22 9.00 -13.19 13.60
CA ARG A 22 10.26 -13.03 14.35
C ARG A 22 11.53 -13.29 13.56
N ARG A 23 11.42 -13.89 12.37
CA ARG A 23 12.57 -14.27 11.56
C ARG A 23 12.35 -13.78 10.14
N ASP A 24 13.36 -13.14 9.59
CA ASP A 24 13.34 -12.78 8.19
C ASP A 24 13.86 -13.95 7.35
N VAL A 25 13.01 -14.97 7.21
CA VAL A 25 13.38 -16.23 6.54
C VAL A 25 13.72 -15.98 5.07
N ILE A 26 13.07 -15.00 4.44
CA ILE A 26 13.33 -14.61 3.05
C ILE A 26 14.72 -13.99 2.95
N ASN A 27 15.05 -13.02 3.80
CA ASN A 27 16.37 -12.40 3.78
C ASN A 27 17.49 -13.39 4.15
N ALA A 28 17.25 -14.29 5.11
CA ALA A 28 18.20 -15.35 5.46
C ALA A 28 18.41 -16.37 4.32
N ALA A 29 17.33 -16.74 3.62
CA ALA A 29 17.43 -17.61 2.44
C ALA A 29 18.12 -16.90 1.27
N LEU A 30 17.86 -15.60 1.08
CA LEU A 30 18.51 -14.79 0.05
C LEU A 30 20.01 -14.67 0.30
N ASP A 31 20.43 -14.43 1.55
CA ASP A 31 21.83 -14.39 1.97
C ASP A 31 22.53 -15.74 1.75
N ALA A 32 21.84 -16.86 2.05
CA ALA A 32 22.37 -18.19 1.83
C ALA A 32 22.48 -18.59 0.34
N LEU A 33 21.51 -18.19 -0.49
CA LEU A 33 21.44 -18.56 -1.91
C LEU A 33 22.27 -17.66 -2.81
N SER A 34 22.29 -16.36 -2.53
CA SER A 34 23.02 -15.36 -3.32
C SER A 34 23.44 -14.18 -2.45
N PRO A 35 24.64 -14.25 -1.85
CA PRO A 35 25.19 -13.16 -1.05
C PRO A 35 25.31 -11.84 -1.81
N GLU A 36 25.57 -11.90 -3.13
CA GLU A 36 25.64 -10.71 -3.98
C GLU A 36 24.30 -9.96 -4.03
N LEU A 37 23.18 -10.68 -4.21
CA LEU A 37 21.85 -10.08 -4.21
C LEU A 37 21.45 -9.58 -2.82
N ALA A 38 21.85 -10.30 -1.76
CA ALA A 38 21.59 -9.90 -0.38
C ALA A 38 22.37 -8.63 0.06
N GLY A 39 23.40 -8.25 -0.69
CA GLY A 39 24.16 -7.02 -0.49
C GLY A 39 23.49 -5.76 -1.08
N ILE A 40 22.52 -5.92 -1.98
CA ILE A 40 21.82 -4.82 -2.64
C ILE A 40 20.89 -4.13 -1.63
N ARG A 41 20.97 -2.80 -1.56
CA ARG A 41 20.09 -2.02 -0.67
C ARG A 41 18.69 -1.92 -1.26
N HIS A 42 17.68 -2.15 -0.43
CA HIS A 42 16.29 -1.94 -0.81
C HIS A 42 16.08 -0.46 -1.12
N SER A 43 15.48 -0.14 -2.27
CA SER A 43 15.20 1.25 -2.68
C SER A 43 14.32 1.97 -1.67
N GLU A 44 13.34 1.26 -1.14
CA GLU A 44 12.38 1.82 -0.19
C GLU A 44 12.94 1.98 1.23
N THR A 45 13.79 1.11 1.75
CA THR A 45 14.24 1.23 3.16
C THR A 45 15.71 1.64 3.30
N GLY A 46 16.47 1.59 2.20
CA GLY A 46 17.93 1.79 2.20
C GLY A 46 18.70 0.70 2.95
N ALA A 47 18.03 -0.31 3.47
CA ALA A 47 18.62 -1.39 4.24
C ALA A 47 18.93 -2.59 3.34
N ARG A 48 19.90 -3.40 3.76
CA ARG A 48 20.34 -4.60 3.02
C ARG A 48 19.60 -5.81 3.60
N PRO A 49 19.15 -6.76 2.75
CA PRO A 49 18.64 -8.06 3.20
C PRO A 49 19.57 -8.76 4.20
N ALA A 50 20.89 -8.70 3.98
CA ALA A 50 21.88 -9.32 4.88
C ALA A 50 22.03 -8.62 6.26
N SER A 51 21.29 -7.55 6.53
CA SER A 51 21.41 -6.83 7.81
C SER A 51 20.66 -7.57 8.93
N ARG A 52 21.19 -7.48 10.17
CA ARG A 52 20.55 -8.12 11.32
C ARG A 52 19.15 -7.54 11.53
N PHE A 53 18.16 -8.42 11.72
CA PHE A 53 16.74 -8.08 11.91
C PHE A 53 16.44 -6.80 12.74
N PRO A 54 17.03 -6.59 13.96
CA PRO A 54 16.75 -5.36 14.71
C PRO A 54 17.33 -4.09 14.07
N VAL A 55 18.47 -4.20 13.37
CA VAL A 55 19.09 -3.07 12.65
C VAL A 55 18.28 -2.72 11.42
N ASP A 56 17.78 -3.74 10.71
CA ASP A 56 16.90 -3.55 9.55
C ASP A 56 15.61 -2.82 9.95
N GLN A 57 14.96 -3.25 11.03
CA GLN A 57 13.74 -2.60 11.50
C GLN A 57 13.94 -1.16 11.96
N VAL A 58 15.00 -0.88 12.73
CA VAL A 58 15.29 0.50 13.15
C VAL A 58 15.61 1.38 11.95
N ARG A 59 16.35 0.88 10.94
CA ARG A 59 16.60 1.62 9.71
C ARG A 59 15.34 1.83 8.88
N LYS A 60 14.45 0.84 8.82
CA LYS A 60 13.16 0.96 8.13
C LYS A 60 12.31 2.05 8.75
N TYR A 61 12.08 2.02 10.06
CA TYR A 61 11.28 3.04 10.72
C TYR A 61 11.98 4.40 10.78
N GLY A 62 13.29 4.42 10.98
CA GLY A 62 14.09 5.66 10.97
C GLY A 62 14.08 6.35 9.61
N SER A 63 14.22 5.59 8.51
CA SER A 63 14.12 6.15 7.16
C SER A 63 12.71 6.64 6.85
N LEU A 64 11.65 5.92 7.25
CA LEU A 64 10.26 6.38 7.10
C LEU A 64 9.99 7.66 7.90
N PHE A 65 10.49 7.76 9.13
CA PHE A 65 10.34 8.94 9.97
C PHE A 65 11.09 10.15 9.41
N TRP A 66 12.36 9.97 9.06
CA TRP A 66 13.18 11.03 8.45
C TRP A 66 12.55 11.53 7.14
N ARG A 67 12.00 10.62 6.35
CA ARG A 67 11.28 10.98 5.11
C ARG A 67 10.03 11.77 5.34
N LYS A 68 9.27 11.44 6.38
CA LYS A 68 8.02 12.15 6.70
C LYS A 68 8.27 13.56 7.22
N HIS A 69 9.40 13.78 7.89
CA HIS A 69 9.61 15.00 8.68
C HIS A 69 10.77 15.89 8.23
N VAL A 70 11.70 15.39 7.41
CA VAL A 70 12.94 16.11 7.06
C VAL A 70 13.21 16.15 5.56
N ASP A 71 12.82 15.11 4.84
CA ASP A 71 13.24 14.90 3.45
C ASP A 71 12.25 15.50 2.44
N ASP A 72 12.43 16.77 2.11
CA ASP A 72 11.73 17.47 1.02
C ASP A 72 12.38 17.16 -0.35
N GLU A 73 12.55 15.87 -0.62
CA GLU A 73 13.23 15.40 -1.83
C GLU A 73 12.27 15.46 -3.02
N GLN A 74 12.54 16.37 -3.96
CA GLN A 74 11.80 16.49 -5.22
C GLN A 74 12.00 15.23 -6.06
N LEU A 75 10.96 14.40 -6.17
CA LEU A 75 10.95 13.26 -7.07
C LEU A 75 11.16 13.74 -8.51
N PRO A 76 11.98 13.05 -9.33
CA PRO A 76 12.30 13.51 -10.69
C PRO A 76 11.06 13.74 -11.56
N ARG A 77 9.96 13.03 -11.26
CA ARG A 77 8.65 13.21 -11.90
C ARG A 77 7.54 12.99 -10.86
N PRO A 78 6.43 13.74 -10.95
CA PRO A 78 5.36 13.73 -9.94
C PRO A 78 4.64 12.38 -9.81
N TYR A 79 4.69 11.52 -10.82
CA TYR A 79 4.05 10.19 -10.81
C TYR A 79 4.93 9.07 -10.25
N TYR A 80 6.20 9.33 -9.91
CA TYR A 80 7.04 8.34 -9.25
C TYR A 80 6.65 8.24 -7.79
N SER A 81 6.38 7.03 -7.32
CA SER A 81 6.39 6.78 -5.88
C SER A 81 7.81 6.42 -5.43
N ARG A 82 8.09 6.54 -4.14
CA ARG A 82 9.36 6.08 -3.53
C ARG A 82 9.44 4.54 -3.41
N GLY A 83 8.45 3.80 -3.92
CA GLY A 83 8.42 2.34 -4.03
C GLY A 83 8.40 1.87 -5.50
N PRO A 84 8.34 0.55 -5.75
CA PRO A 84 8.36 0.00 -7.11
C PRO A 84 7.12 0.34 -7.95
N TRP A 85 6.10 0.95 -7.33
CA TRP A 85 4.82 1.28 -7.95
C TRP A 85 4.73 2.77 -8.29
N ARG A 86 3.78 3.17 -9.15
CA ARG A 86 3.51 4.60 -9.41
C ARG A 86 2.82 5.23 -8.19
N ASP A 87 2.95 6.55 -8.06
CA ASP A 87 2.26 7.31 -7.02
C ASP A 87 0.74 7.09 -7.10
N ARG A 88 0.13 6.67 -5.99
CA ARG A 88 -1.28 6.25 -5.97
C ARG A 88 -2.24 7.41 -6.17
N GLY A 89 -1.92 8.58 -5.61
CA GLY A 89 -2.71 9.79 -5.83
C GLY A 89 -2.67 10.22 -7.30
N THR A 90 -1.48 10.18 -7.90
CA THR A 90 -1.31 10.46 -9.33
C THR A 90 -2.02 9.45 -10.22
N VAL A 91 -1.99 8.16 -9.89
CA VAL A 91 -2.75 7.12 -10.63
C VAL A 91 -4.25 7.38 -10.54
N LEU A 92 -4.75 7.76 -9.36
CA LEU A 92 -6.17 8.08 -9.16
C LEU A 92 -6.58 9.28 -10.02
N ARG A 93 -5.77 10.35 -10.07
CA ARG A 93 -6.01 11.53 -10.90
C ARG A 93 -5.87 11.26 -12.41
N GLU A 94 -4.85 10.52 -12.83
CA GLU A 94 -4.60 10.21 -14.25
C GLU A 94 -5.68 9.30 -14.84
N ARG A 95 -6.13 8.30 -14.07
CA ARG A 95 -7.08 7.29 -14.57
C ARG A 95 -8.53 7.61 -14.27
N GLY A 96 -8.82 8.47 -13.29
CA GLY A 96 -10.18 8.92 -12.97
C GLY A 96 -11.16 7.81 -12.58
N PHE A 97 -10.67 6.61 -12.25
CA PHE A 97 -11.54 5.45 -11.99
C PHE A 97 -12.37 5.62 -10.71
N GLY A 98 -11.95 6.50 -9.80
CA GLY A 98 -12.66 6.77 -8.55
C GLY A 98 -14.09 7.25 -8.79
N ARG A 99 -14.31 8.06 -9.82
CA ARG A 99 -15.65 8.50 -10.21
C ARG A 99 -16.58 7.32 -10.54
N THR A 100 -16.08 6.38 -11.36
CA THR A 100 -16.82 5.18 -11.72
C THR A 100 -17.10 4.28 -10.51
N VAL A 101 -16.16 4.20 -9.56
CA VAL A 101 -16.37 3.44 -8.32
C VAL A 101 -17.46 4.06 -7.47
N LEU A 102 -17.48 5.40 -7.32
CA LEU A 102 -18.54 6.09 -6.58
C LEU A 102 -19.89 5.91 -7.25
N GLU A 103 -19.99 6.14 -8.57
CA GLU A 103 -21.23 6.00 -9.33
C GLU A 103 -21.80 4.58 -9.29
N ARG A 104 -20.94 3.57 -9.39
CA ARG A 104 -21.37 2.16 -9.30
C ARG A 104 -21.91 1.78 -7.92
N ASN A 105 -21.46 2.46 -6.87
CA ASN A 105 -21.81 2.16 -5.48
C ASN A 105 -22.66 3.28 -4.85
N ASP A 106 -23.32 4.11 -5.65
CA ASP A 106 -24.10 5.28 -5.20
C ASP A 106 -25.22 4.86 -4.22
N ASP A 107 -25.89 3.74 -4.50
CA ASP A 107 -26.93 3.20 -3.61
C ASP A 107 -26.36 2.71 -2.27
N LEU A 108 -25.16 2.11 -2.29
CA LEU A 108 -24.47 1.68 -1.09
C LEU A 108 -24.04 2.89 -0.24
N LEU A 109 -23.57 3.95 -0.88
CA LEU A 109 -23.26 5.22 -0.21
C LEU A 109 -24.49 5.84 0.46
N ARG A 110 -25.67 5.74 -0.15
CA ARG A 110 -26.93 6.19 0.47
C ARG A 110 -27.38 5.30 1.63
N GLY A 111 -27.14 4.00 1.54
CA GLY A 111 -27.63 3.02 2.52
C GLY A 111 -26.78 2.92 3.79
N LEU A 112 -25.52 3.37 3.76
CA LEU A 112 -24.63 3.28 4.92
C LEU A 112 -24.81 4.49 5.86
N PRO A 113 -25.27 4.28 7.11
CA PRO A 113 -25.65 5.38 8.01
C PRO A 113 -24.48 6.22 8.53
N PHE A 114 -23.24 5.75 8.34
CA PHE A 114 -22.02 6.42 8.80
C PHE A 114 -21.23 7.05 7.65
N LEU A 115 -21.73 6.99 6.40
CA LEU A 115 -21.12 7.64 5.25
C LEU A 115 -22.04 8.73 4.72
N ASP A 116 -21.45 9.86 4.39
CA ASP A 116 -22.12 10.94 3.68
C ASP A 116 -21.76 10.82 2.20
N ARG A 117 -22.79 10.59 1.39
CA ARG A 117 -22.69 10.48 -0.06
C ARG A 117 -22.09 11.76 -0.67
N GLU A 118 -22.62 12.93 -0.32
CA GLU A 118 -22.17 14.19 -0.93
C GLU A 118 -20.72 14.45 -0.53
N ALA A 119 -20.38 14.23 0.75
CA ALA A 119 -19.00 14.38 1.22
C ALA A 119 -18.02 13.44 0.49
N ALA A 120 -18.44 12.23 0.09
CA ALA A 120 -17.60 11.32 -0.68
C ALA A 120 -17.30 11.87 -2.09
N TYR A 121 -18.29 12.46 -2.77
CA TYR A 121 -18.09 13.11 -4.07
C TYR A 121 -17.26 14.38 -3.94
N ASP A 122 -17.54 15.23 -2.96
CA ASP A 122 -16.78 16.46 -2.70
C ASP A 122 -15.30 16.16 -2.42
N ARG A 123 -15.02 15.12 -1.63
CA ARG A 123 -13.64 14.69 -1.34
C ARG A 123 -12.92 14.16 -2.57
N TYR A 124 -13.64 13.47 -3.45
CA TYR A 124 -13.09 13.04 -4.73
C TYR A 124 -12.79 14.25 -5.62
N ASP A 125 -13.72 15.19 -5.76
CA ASP A 125 -13.54 16.37 -6.61
C ASP A 125 -12.42 17.29 -6.06
N ALA A 126 -12.32 17.47 -4.74
CA ALA A 126 -11.21 18.17 -4.10
C ALA A 126 -9.85 17.49 -4.37
N HIS A 127 -9.82 16.14 -4.35
CA HIS A 127 -8.62 15.40 -4.71
C HIS A 127 -8.21 15.60 -6.17
N MET A 128 -9.19 15.63 -7.07
CA MET A 128 -8.97 15.92 -8.49
C MET A 128 -8.51 17.36 -8.72
N ALA A 129 -8.96 18.31 -7.88
CA ALA A 129 -8.52 19.70 -7.88
C ALA A 129 -7.10 19.93 -7.34
N GLY A 130 -6.47 18.90 -6.76
CA GLY A 130 -5.07 18.92 -6.35
C GLY A 130 -4.84 18.63 -4.86
N GLU A 131 -5.89 18.55 -4.04
CA GLU A 131 -5.75 18.14 -2.64
C GLU A 131 -5.34 16.67 -2.51
N ASP A 132 -4.69 16.29 -1.41
CA ASP A 132 -4.30 14.89 -1.16
C ASP A 132 -5.27 14.19 -0.21
N HIS A 133 -6.31 13.59 -0.78
CA HIS A 133 -7.23 12.68 -0.09
C HIS A 133 -6.96 11.21 -0.47
N THR A 134 -5.75 10.86 -0.92
CA THR A 134 -5.42 9.53 -1.46
C THR A 134 -5.75 8.41 -0.49
N ALA A 135 -5.37 8.54 0.78
CA ALA A 135 -5.60 7.52 1.80
C ALA A 135 -7.09 7.33 2.11
N GLU A 136 -7.83 8.43 2.23
CA GLU A 136 -9.27 8.43 2.50
C GLU A 136 -10.04 7.78 1.34
N LEU A 137 -9.76 8.19 0.10
CA LEU A 137 -10.46 7.68 -1.09
C LEU A 137 -10.17 6.20 -1.33
N TYR A 138 -8.93 5.73 -1.19
CA TYR A 138 -8.64 4.30 -1.31
C TYR A 138 -9.27 3.47 -0.20
N THR A 139 -9.38 4.03 1.02
CA THR A 139 -10.11 3.38 2.12
C THR A 139 -11.58 3.27 1.77
N LEU A 140 -12.20 4.35 1.30
CA LEU A 140 -13.58 4.36 0.83
C LEU A 140 -13.82 3.35 -0.29
N PHE A 141 -12.99 3.33 -1.33
CA PHE A 141 -13.13 2.37 -2.43
C PHE A 141 -12.99 0.91 -1.97
N THR A 142 -12.14 0.67 -0.96
CA THR A 142 -12.02 -0.66 -0.35
C THR A 142 -13.27 -1.06 0.41
N LEU A 143 -13.85 -0.13 1.19
CA LEU A 143 -15.11 -0.35 1.90
C LEU A 143 -16.24 -0.66 0.92
N LEU A 144 -16.40 0.17 -0.12
CA LEU A 144 -17.43 -0.02 -1.15
C LEU A 144 -17.23 -1.30 -1.96
N GLY A 145 -15.99 -1.79 -2.11
CA GLY A 145 -15.69 -3.05 -2.76
C GLY A 145 -15.81 -4.29 -1.86
N THR A 146 -16.16 -4.13 -0.58
CA THR A 146 -16.24 -5.23 0.38
C THR A 146 -17.69 -5.66 0.61
N PRO A 147 -18.07 -6.92 0.31
CA PRO A 147 -19.47 -7.39 0.36
C PRO A 147 -20.17 -7.23 1.71
N VAL A 148 -19.40 -7.20 2.81
CA VAL A 148 -19.95 -7.02 4.17
C VAL A 148 -20.75 -5.72 4.29
N PHE A 149 -20.38 -4.67 3.57
CA PHE A 149 -21.08 -3.40 3.64
C PHE A 149 -22.39 -3.40 2.83
N GLU A 150 -22.50 -4.24 1.80
CA GLU A 150 -23.78 -4.45 1.10
C GLU A 150 -24.83 -5.05 2.04
N GLU A 151 -24.42 -5.96 2.93
CA GLU A 151 -25.30 -6.55 3.94
C GLU A 151 -25.72 -5.54 5.02
N ILE A 152 -24.83 -4.60 5.39
CA ILE A 152 -25.15 -3.55 6.37
C ILE A 152 -26.10 -2.50 5.78
N ALA A 153 -26.01 -2.23 4.48
CA ALA A 153 -26.88 -1.28 3.78
C ALA A 153 -28.24 -1.88 3.37
N ARG A 154 -28.42 -3.19 3.53
CA ARG A 154 -29.71 -3.85 3.30
C ARG A 154 -30.64 -3.52 4.48
N PRO A 155 -31.89 -3.06 4.23
CA PRO A 155 -32.83 -2.68 5.29
C PRO A 155 -33.25 -3.85 6.20
#